data_AF-A0A6B3HC66-F1
#
_entry.id   AF-A0A6B3HC66-F1
#
_cell.length_a   1.000
_cell.length_b   1.000
_cell.length_c   1.000
_cell.angle_alpha   90.00
_cell.angle_beta   90.00
_cell.angle_gamma   90.00
#
_symmetry.space_group_name_H-M   'P 1'
#
loop_
_entity.id
_entity.type
_entity.pdbx_description
1 polymer ?
#
loop_
_entity_poly.entity_id
_entity_poly.type
_entity_poly.pdbx_seq_one_letter_code
_entity_poly.pdbx_strand_id
1 'polypeptide(L)'
;QTTELVPAISDGGTLVELRGWPGPAERGIRVCPVMVPDRIGDTAGLDTLCRQAEAGVLTPRVAQVLPAAEAARAHRLLEAGGLRGRVV
;
A
#
# COMPACT_ATOMS: atom_id res chain seq x y z
N GLN A 1 10.21 -10.64 -6.18
CA GLN A 1 8.85 -10.27 -6.61
C GLN A 1 8.82 -8.95 -7.37
N THR A 2 9.30 -7.81 -6.85
CA THR A 2 9.23 -6.55 -7.64
C THR A 2 10.15 -6.50 -8.86
N THR A 3 11.29 -7.21 -8.85
CA THR A 3 12.24 -7.26 -9.98
C THR A 3 11.63 -7.84 -11.26
N GLU A 4 10.66 -8.75 -11.15
CA GLU A 4 9.96 -9.34 -12.31
C GLU A 4 9.09 -8.33 -13.06
N LEU A 5 8.74 -7.20 -12.44
CA LEU A 5 7.94 -6.14 -13.05
C LEU A 5 8.79 -5.14 -13.85
N VAL A 6 10.11 -5.11 -13.65
CA VAL A 6 11.01 -4.15 -14.30
C VAL A 6 10.88 -4.16 -15.83
N PRO A 7 10.76 -5.30 -16.52
CA PRO A 7 10.61 -5.31 -17.98
C PRO A 7 9.32 -4.64 -18.48
N ALA A 8 8.28 -4.53 -17.64
CA ALA A 8 7.02 -3.89 -18.01
C ALA A 8 7.06 -2.35 -17.90
N ILE A 9 8.12 -1.80 -17.29
CA ILE A 9 8.29 -0.36 -17.12
C ILE A 9 8.97 0.20 -18.38
N SER A 10 8.39 1.26 -18.93
CA SER A 10 9.01 2.01 -20.04
C SER A 10 10.39 2.54 -19.65
N ASP A 11 11.28 2.67 -20.62
CA ASP A 11 12.60 3.25 -20.42
C ASP A 11 12.48 4.66 -19.81
N GLY A 12 13.35 4.97 -18.84
CA GLY A 12 13.27 6.20 -18.05
C GLY A 12 12.07 6.29 -17.09
N GLY A 13 11.26 5.24 -16.97
CA GLY A 13 10.09 5.18 -16.09
C GLY A 13 10.45 5.12 -14.60
N THR A 14 9.42 5.08 -13.74
CA THR A 14 9.59 5.06 -12.28
C THR A 14 8.96 3.82 -11.67
N LEU A 15 9.72 3.13 -10.81
CA LEU A 15 9.25 2.07 -9.93
C LEU A 15 9.06 2.65 -8.52
N VAL A 16 7.82 2.65 -8.03
CA VAL A 16 7.53 2.97 -6.62
C VAL A 16 7.59 1.68 -5.80
N GLU A 17 8.55 1.58 -4.89
CA GLU A 17 8.79 0.38 -4.07
C GLU A 17 8.27 0.59 -2.65
N LEU A 18 7.53 -0.38 -2.12
CA LEU A 18 6.86 -0.30 -0.80
C LEU A 18 7.39 -1.33 0.20
N ARG A 19 8.14 -2.34 -0.25
CA ARG A 19 8.57 -3.51 0.53
C ARG A 19 10.08 -3.81 0.41
N GLY A 20 10.84 -2.92 -0.22
CA GLY A 20 12.29 -2.99 -0.36
C GLY A 20 12.75 -3.42 -1.76
N TRP A 21 13.87 -2.87 -2.22
CA TRP A 21 14.40 -3.05 -3.57
C TRP A 21 15.78 -3.73 -3.56
N PRO A 22 15.94 -4.93 -4.15
CA PRO A 22 17.22 -5.64 -4.14
C PRO A 22 18.20 -5.24 -5.26
N GLY A 23 17.77 -4.45 -6.26
CA GLY A 23 18.62 -3.98 -7.36
C GLY A 23 18.88 -5.00 -8.49
N PRO A 24 19.57 -4.57 -9.57
CA PRO A 24 19.57 -3.22 -10.15
C PRO A 24 18.33 -2.98 -11.03
N ALA A 25 18.05 -1.70 -11.33
CA ALA A 25 17.07 -1.30 -12.33
C ALA A 25 17.81 -0.81 -13.58
N GLU A 26 17.52 -1.39 -14.74
CA GLU A 26 18.16 -1.06 -16.01
C GLU A 26 17.34 -0.03 -16.80
N ARG A 27 17.81 0.34 -18.00
CA ARG A 27 17.09 1.21 -18.95
C ARG A 27 16.70 2.60 -18.40
N GLY A 28 17.51 3.11 -17.48
CA GLY A 28 17.29 4.42 -16.85
C GLY A 28 16.09 4.46 -15.89
N ILE A 29 15.56 3.32 -15.46
CA ILE A 29 14.42 3.27 -14.53
C ILE A 29 14.83 3.83 -13.16
N ARG A 30 14.04 4.79 -12.67
CA ARG A 30 14.20 5.37 -11.34
C ARG A 30 13.45 4.53 -10.32
N VAL A 31 14.14 4.07 -9.29
CA VAL A 31 13.50 3.41 -8.15
C VAL A 31 13.28 4.43 -7.04
N CYS A 32 12.03 4.59 -6.64
CA CYS A 32 11.60 5.50 -5.57
C CYS A 32 11.00 4.69 -4.43
N PRO A 33 11.76 4.40 -3.36
CA PRO A 33 11.22 3.82 -2.15
C PRO A 33 10.23 4.80 -1.49
N VAL A 34 9.06 4.31 -1.09
CA VAL A 34 8.08 5.08 -0.31
C VAL A 34 7.81 4.33 0.99
N MET A 35 8.19 4.94 2.11
CA MET A 35 8.07 4.35 3.43
C MET A 35 7.09 5.15 4.29
N VAL A 36 6.11 4.47 4.89
CA VAL A 36 5.14 5.11 5.80
C VAL A 36 5.79 5.87 6.95
N PRO A 37 6.88 5.37 7.59
CA PRO A 37 7.58 6.13 8.64
C PRO A 37 7.99 7.55 8.25
N ASP A 38 8.32 7.79 6.97
CA ASP A 38 8.76 9.12 6.50
C ASP A 38 7.63 10.17 6.53
N ARG A 39 6.36 9.74 6.67
CA ARG A 39 5.18 10.60 6.67
C ARG A 39 4.28 10.40 7.89
N ILE A 40 4.76 9.76 8.96
CA ILE A 40 3.92 9.42 10.11
C ILE A 40 3.28 10.64 10.79
N GLY A 41 3.91 11.81 10.68
CA GLY A 41 3.40 13.09 11.19
C GLY A 41 2.63 13.94 10.18
N ASP A 42 2.33 13.44 8.98
CA ASP A 42 1.66 14.18 7.90
C ASP A 42 0.15 14.30 8.13
N THR A 43 -0.24 15.09 9.15
CA THR A 43 -1.64 15.31 9.51
C THR A 43 -2.43 15.96 8.37
N ALA A 44 -1.81 16.86 7.60
CA ALA A 44 -2.47 17.54 6.48
C ALA A 44 -2.80 16.56 5.33
N GLY A 45 -1.90 15.61 5.06
CA GLY A 45 -2.15 14.51 4.13
C GLY A 45 -3.32 13.64 4.60
N LEU A 46 -3.33 13.24 5.88
CA LEU A 46 -4.42 12.43 6.43
C LEU A 46 -5.77 13.15 6.38
N ASP A 47 -5.81 14.42 6.76
CA ASP A 47 -7.00 15.26 6.71
C ASP A 47 -7.55 15.42 5.28
N THR A 48 -6.67 15.50 4.28
CA THR A 48 -7.07 15.47 2.87
C THR A 48 -7.74 14.14 2.49
N LEU A 49 -7.20 13.00 2.94
CA LEU A 49 -7.81 11.69 2.70
C LEU A 49 -9.18 11.56 3.38
N CYS A 50 -9.34 12.09 4.61
CA CYS A 50 -10.61 12.12 5.31
C CYS A 50 -11.68 12.89 4.51
N ARG A 51 -11.36 14.12 4.06
CA ARG A 51 -12.29 14.91 3.22
C ARG A 51 -12.67 14.20 1.92
N GLN A 52 -11.72 13.54 1.28
CA GLN A 52 -12.00 12.78 0.05
C GLN A 52 -12.93 11.59 0.32
N ALA A 53 -12.82 10.95 1.48
CA ALA A 53 -13.71 9.89 1.89
C ALA A 53 -15.13 10.39 2.18
N GLU A 54 -15.25 11.50 2.90
CA GLU A 54 -16.52 12.18 3.18
C GLU A 54 -17.21 12.66 1.89
N ALA A 55 -16.44 13.16 0.93
CA ALA A 55 -16.93 13.60 -0.37
C ALA A 55 -17.21 12.45 -1.36
N GLY A 56 -16.95 11.19 -0.99
CA GLY A 56 -17.15 10.03 -1.84
C GLY A 56 -16.15 9.89 -3.00
N VAL A 57 -15.11 10.72 -3.07
CA VAL A 57 -14.01 10.62 -4.04
C VAL A 57 -13.17 9.37 -3.77
N LEU A 58 -12.97 9.04 -2.49
CA LEU A 58 -12.30 7.84 -2.03
C LEU A 58 -13.29 6.96 -1.28
N THR A 59 -13.42 5.69 -1.64
CA THR A 59 -14.28 4.74 -0.91
C THR A 59 -13.43 3.74 -0.11
N PRO A 60 -13.38 3.84 1.23
CA PRO A 60 -12.75 2.84 2.07
C PRO A 60 -13.44 1.48 1.89
N ARG A 61 -12.64 0.40 1.79
CA ARG A 61 -13.16 -0.97 1.66
C ARG A 61 -12.93 -1.73 2.96
N VAL A 62 -14.01 -2.13 3.61
CA VAL A 62 -13.99 -3.02 4.78
C VAL A 62 -14.29 -4.43 4.29
N ALA A 63 -13.36 -5.36 4.55
CA ALA A 63 -13.53 -6.76 4.21
C ALA A 63 -14.35 -7.50 5.28
N GLN A 64 -14.08 -7.21 6.55
CA GLN A 64 -14.78 -7.79 7.70
C GLN A 64 -14.65 -6.89 8.91
N VAL A 65 -15.66 -6.88 9.78
CA VAL A 65 -15.60 -6.26 11.11
C VAL A 65 -15.56 -7.39 12.14
N LEU A 66 -14.57 -7.38 13.02
CA LEU A 66 -14.36 -8.38 14.07
C LEU A 66 -14.28 -7.71 15.44
N PRO A 67 -14.79 -8.35 16.51
CA PRO A 67 -14.53 -7.88 17.86
C PRO A 67 -13.02 -7.98 18.17
N ALA A 68 -12.51 -7.11 19.03
CA ALA A 68 -11.08 -7.09 19.39
C ALA A 68 -10.57 -8.45 19.94
N ALA A 69 -11.43 -9.22 20.61
CA ALA A 69 -11.13 -10.57 21.10
C ALA A 69 -10.78 -11.57 19.96
N GLU A 70 -11.17 -11.27 18.72
CA GLU A 70 -10.89 -12.08 17.53
C GLU A 70 -9.66 -11.62 16.75
N ALA A 71 -8.76 -10.81 17.33
CA ALA A 71 -7.54 -10.36 16.65
C ALA A 71 -6.74 -11.51 16.01
N ALA A 72 -6.61 -12.65 16.68
CA ALA A 72 -5.93 -13.84 16.12
C ALA A 72 -6.60 -14.34 14.82
N ARG A 73 -7.92 -14.25 14.71
CA ARG A 73 -8.64 -14.58 13.47
C ARG A 73 -8.37 -13.54 12.39
N ALA A 74 -8.37 -12.25 12.73
CA ALA A 74 -8.04 -11.18 11.79
C ALA A 74 -6.65 -11.40 11.14
N HIS A 75 -5.64 -11.76 11.94
CA HIS A 75 -4.30 -12.08 11.44
C HIS A 75 -4.30 -13.30 10.51
N ARG A 76 -4.99 -14.39 10.86
CA ARG A 76 -5.09 -15.57 10.00
C ARG A 76 -5.77 -15.26 8.66
N LEU A 77 -6.81 -14.42 8.66
CA LEU A 77 -7.48 -13.98 7.43
C LEU A 77 -6.54 -13.16 6.54
N LEU A 78 -5.75 -12.25 7.13
CA LEU A 78 -4.77 -11.46 6.38
C LEU A 78 -3.68 -12.34 5.77
N GLU A 79 -3.16 -13.29 6.55
CA GLU A 79 -2.10 -14.21 6.13
C GLU A 79 -2.56 -15.15 5.01
N ALA A 80 -3.81 -15.62 5.06
CA ALA A 80 -4.41 -16.44 4.01
C ALA A 80 -4.50 -15.72 2.64
N GLY A 81 -4.40 -14.38 2.63
CA GLY A 81 -4.48 -13.58 1.41
C GLY A 81 -5.89 -13.49 0.81
N GLY A 82 -6.01 -12.90 -0.37
CA GLY A 82 -7.28 -12.81 -1.11
C GLY A 82 -8.31 -11.81 -0.57
N LEU A 83 -8.03 -11.11 0.53
CA LEU A 83 -8.91 -10.09 1.07
C LEU A 83 -9.01 -8.86 0.15
N ARG A 84 -10.25 -8.40 -0.06
CA ARG A 84 -10.54 -7.12 -0.71
C ARG A 84 -11.01 -6.11 0.33
N GLY A 85 -10.08 -5.36 0.90
CA GLY A 85 -10.33 -4.36 1.95
C GLY A 85 -9.60 -4.69 3.26
N ARG A 86 -9.89 -3.91 4.30
CA ARG A 86 -9.31 -4.08 5.64
C ARG A 86 -10.22 -4.91 6.54
N VAL A 87 -9.61 -5.74 7.39
CA VAL A 87 -10.28 -6.27 8.59
C VAL A 87 -10.20 -5.18 9.64
N VAL A 88 -11.34 -4.83 10.24
CA VAL A 88 -11.50 -3.79 11.26
C VAL A 88 -11.91 -4.44 12.57
#